data_AF-A0A1G7LH60-F1
#
_entry.id   AF-A0A1G7LH60-F1
#
_cell.length_a   1.000
_cell.length_b   1.000
_cell.length_c   1.000
_cell.angle_alpha   90.00
_cell.angle_beta   90.00
_cell.angle_gamma   90.00
#
_symmetry.space_group_name_H-M   'P 1'
#
loop_
_entity.id
_entity.type
_entity.pdbx_description
1 polymer ?
#
loop_
_entity_poly.entity_id
_entity_poly.type
_entity_poly.pdbx_seq_one_letter_code
_entity_poly.pdbx_strand_id
1 'polypeptide(L)'
;MSEVNAMRAAINSQDIDALWLALAKVSKREGAPFLAEVLLEAWHESHEDIVFELGLIGEPSTTGAIAKAAVTTFEYLIEWDNLQAFQRKCAYALARIGSLESRAALEALAKHADPHLSEYGKEGLEHWPLPYREGEYA
;
A
#
# COMPACT_ATOMS: atom_id res chain seq x y z
N MET A 1 4.86 -18.28 -21.15
CA MET A 1 3.86 -17.96 -20.09
C MET A 1 3.78 -16.44 -20.07
N SER A 2 2.59 -15.83 -20.11
CA SER A 2 2.51 -14.36 -19.97
C SER A 2 2.95 -13.95 -18.56
N GLU A 3 3.49 -12.75 -18.39
CA GLU A 3 3.88 -12.26 -17.06
C GLU A 3 2.68 -12.15 -16.11
N VAL A 4 1.49 -11.86 -16.64
CA VAL A 4 0.22 -11.96 -15.90
C VAL A 4 -0.02 -13.36 -15.35
N ASN A 5 0.22 -14.41 -16.14
CA ASN A 5 0.08 -15.79 -15.64
C ASN A 5 1.14 -16.13 -14.61
N ALA A 6 2.35 -15.57 -14.71
CA ALA A 6 3.40 -15.74 -13.72
C ALA A 6 3.03 -15.07 -12.39
N MET A 7 2.53 -13.83 -12.40
CA MET A 7 2.03 -13.15 -11.21
C MET A 7 0.87 -13.92 -10.56
N ARG A 8 -0.09 -14.40 -11.36
CA ARG A 8 -1.20 -15.23 -10.85
C ARG A 8 -0.72 -16.55 -10.25
N ALA A 9 0.23 -17.22 -10.89
CA ALA A 9 0.82 -18.45 -10.36
C ALA A 9 1.49 -18.20 -9.01
N ALA A 10 2.27 -17.13 -8.89
CA ALA A 10 2.95 -16.75 -7.64
C ALA A 10 1.95 -16.45 -6.50
N ILE A 11 0.88 -15.71 -6.77
CA ILE A 11 -0.18 -15.43 -5.79
C ILE A 11 -0.86 -16.74 -5.35
N ASN A 12 -1.21 -17.60 -6.31
CA ASN A 12 -1.86 -18.88 -6.00
C ASN A 12 -0.97 -19.83 -5.19
N SER A 13 0.35 -19.77 -5.40
CA SER A 13 1.33 -20.53 -4.62
C SER A 13 1.81 -19.81 -3.36
N GLN A 14 1.30 -18.62 -3.06
CA GLN A 14 1.70 -17.79 -1.92
C GLN A 14 3.22 -17.53 -1.88
N ASP A 15 3.80 -17.31 -3.06
CA ASP A 15 5.24 -17.10 -3.24
C ASP A 15 5.52 -15.62 -3.54
N ILE A 16 5.88 -14.87 -2.49
CA ILE A 16 6.10 -13.43 -2.58
C ILE A 16 7.34 -13.11 -3.44
N ASP A 17 8.37 -13.95 -3.39
CA ASP A 17 9.60 -13.77 -4.16
C ASP A 17 9.34 -13.99 -5.65
N ALA A 18 8.59 -15.05 -6.00
CA ALA A 18 8.15 -15.28 -7.37
C ALA A 18 7.26 -14.15 -7.90
N LEU A 19 6.42 -13.56 -7.02
CA LEU A 19 5.60 -12.41 -7.40
C LEU A 19 6.47 -11.20 -7.73
N TRP A 20 7.45 -10.86 -6.88
CA TRP A 20 8.38 -9.76 -7.16
C TRP A 20 9.20 -9.99 -8.43
N LEU A 21 9.65 -11.21 -8.68
CA LEU A 21 10.35 -11.59 -9.92
C LEU A 21 9.49 -11.42 -11.18
N ALA A 22 8.18 -11.68 -11.08
CA ALA A 22 7.25 -11.47 -12.18
C ALA A 22 6.92 -9.96 -12.37
N LEU A 23 6.71 -9.23 -11.26
CA LEU A 23 6.46 -7.79 -11.27
C LEU A 23 7.60 -6.99 -11.89
N ALA A 24 8.85 -7.42 -11.68
CA ALA A 24 10.04 -6.78 -12.27
C ALA A 24 10.08 -6.80 -13.80
N LYS A 25 9.20 -7.59 -14.45
CA LYS A 25 9.15 -7.77 -15.91
C LYS A 25 8.00 -7.02 -16.58
N VAL A 26 7.12 -6.40 -15.78
CA VAL A 26 5.97 -5.61 -16.28
C VAL A 26 6.12 -4.14 -15.93
N SER A 27 5.29 -3.30 -16.52
CA SER A 27 5.24 -1.90 -16.10
C SER A 27 4.69 -1.80 -14.66
N LYS A 28 5.15 -0.81 -13.89
CA LYS A 28 4.66 -0.60 -12.53
C LYS A 28 3.13 -0.47 -12.45
N ARG A 29 2.52 0.25 -13.41
CA ARG A 29 1.05 0.40 -13.49
C ARG A 29 0.33 -0.93 -13.73
N GLU A 30 0.92 -1.81 -14.54
CA GLU A 30 0.38 -3.15 -14.80
C GLU A 30 0.47 -4.07 -13.58
N GLY A 31 1.53 -3.93 -12.77
CA GLY A 31 1.71 -4.67 -11.53
C GLY A 31 0.86 -4.19 -10.36
N ALA A 32 0.45 -2.91 -10.34
CA ALA A 32 -0.23 -2.27 -9.22
C ALA A 32 -1.50 -3.01 -8.72
N PRO A 33 -2.39 -3.53 -9.60
CA PRO A 33 -3.55 -4.29 -9.15
C PRO A 33 -3.21 -5.58 -8.41
N PHE A 34 -2.11 -6.25 -8.78
CA PHE A 34 -1.65 -7.48 -8.14
C PHE A 34 -1.03 -7.18 -6.77
N LEU A 35 -0.26 -6.09 -6.67
CA LEU A 35 0.25 -5.59 -5.40
C LEU A 35 -0.89 -5.19 -4.45
N ALA A 36 -1.93 -4.52 -4.96
CA ALA A 36 -3.10 -4.14 -4.16
C ALA A 36 -3.92 -5.34 -3.67
N GLU A 37 -4.03 -6.40 -4.48
CA GLU A 37 -4.64 -7.68 -4.08
C GLU A 37 -3.85 -8.32 -2.94
N VAL A 38 -2.54 -8.46 -3.12
CA VAL A 38 -1.65 -9.14 -2.18
C VAL A 38 -1.43 -8.35 -0.90
N LEU A 39 -1.49 -7.01 -0.92
CA LEU A 39 -1.40 -6.16 0.28
C LEU A 39 -2.38 -6.57 1.41
N LEU A 40 -3.47 -7.26 1.09
CA LEU A 40 -4.50 -7.66 2.04
C LEU A 40 -4.34 -9.10 2.54
N GLU A 41 -3.31 -9.81 2.08
CA GLU A 41 -3.11 -11.22 2.35
C GLU A 41 -2.10 -11.46 3.47
N ALA A 42 -2.40 -12.39 4.37
CA ALA A 42 -1.58 -12.64 5.56
C ALA A 42 -0.45 -13.67 5.35
N TRP A 43 -0.28 -14.21 4.14
CA TRP A 43 0.71 -15.27 3.86
C TRP A 43 2.14 -14.77 3.62
N HIS A 44 2.37 -13.45 3.71
CA HIS A 44 3.68 -12.82 3.55
C HIS A 44 3.91 -11.69 4.56
N GLU A 45 5.14 -11.20 4.61
CA GLU A 45 5.55 -10.08 5.49
C GLU A 45 5.96 -8.82 4.71
N SER A 46 5.78 -8.80 3.38
CA SER A 46 6.15 -7.66 2.52
C SER A 46 5.18 -6.46 2.54
N HIS A 47 4.31 -6.32 3.55
CA HIS A 47 3.26 -5.28 3.53
C HIS A 47 3.82 -3.86 3.45
N GLU A 48 4.93 -3.61 4.17
CA GLU A 48 5.58 -2.30 4.16
C GLU A 48 6.21 -1.98 2.79
N ASP A 49 6.80 -2.97 2.12
CA ASP A 49 7.36 -2.81 0.77
C ASP A 49 6.27 -2.59 -0.27
N ILE A 50 5.18 -3.38 -0.18
CA ILE A 50 4.04 -3.27 -1.09
C ILE A 50 3.38 -1.90 -0.96
N VAL A 51 3.08 -1.42 0.26
CA VAL A 51 2.44 -0.11 0.44
C VAL A 51 3.34 1.04 0.00
N PHE A 52 4.65 0.91 0.20
CA PHE A 52 5.62 1.89 -0.29
C PHE A 52 5.62 1.95 -1.82
N GLU A 53 5.71 0.81 -2.50
CA GLU A 53 5.71 0.74 -3.97
C GLU A 53 4.39 1.26 -4.55
N LEU A 54 3.23 0.87 -3.99
CA LEU A 54 1.93 1.41 -4.43
C LEU A 54 1.84 2.93 -4.27
N GLY A 55 2.42 3.49 -3.21
CA GLY A 55 2.52 4.95 -3.02
C GLY A 55 3.42 5.62 -4.05
N LEU A 56 4.52 4.99 -4.47
CA LEU A 56 5.37 5.51 -5.56
C LEU A 56 4.68 5.43 -6.93
N ILE A 57 3.89 4.37 -7.14
CA ILE A 57 3.13 4.14 -8.37
C ILE A 57 2.01 5.18 -8.52
N GLY A 58 1.30 5.48 -7.42
CA GLY A 58 0.28 6.51 -7.38
C GLY A 58 -1.00 6.18 -8.18
N GLU A 59 -1.28 4.90 -8.43
CA GLU A 59 -2.48 4.48 -9.18
C GLU A 59 -3.75 4.59 -8.31
N PRO A 60 -4.75 5.43 -8.68
CA PRO A 60 -5.94 5.66 -7.86
C PRO A 60 -6.76 4.40 -7.56
N SER A 61 -6.71 3.40 -8.43
CA SER A 61 -7.41 2.12 -8.28
C SER A 61 -6.95 1.31 -7.05
N THR A 62 -5.79 1.63 -6.49
CA THR A 62 -5.18 0.92 -5.35
C THR A 62 -5.59 1.51 -3.99
N THR A 63 -6.24 2.68 -3.99
CA THR A 63 -6.67 3.42 -2.79
C THR A 63 -7.46 2.56 -1.81
N GLY A 64 -8.42 1.78 -2.31
CA GLY A 64 -9.28 0.95 -1.45
C GLY A 64 -8.51 -0.12 -0.70
N ALA A 65 -7.52 -0.75 -1.35
CA ALA A 65 -6.67 -1.74 -0.71
C ALA A 65 -5.79 -1.11 0.37
N ILE A 66 -5.15 0.03 0.09
CA ILE A 66 -4.31 0.73 1.07
C ILE A 66 -5.15 1.21 2.27
N ALA A 67 -6.34 1.76 2.04
CA ALA A 67 -7.22 2.20 3.13
C ALA A 67 -7.67 1.03 4.02
N LYS A 68 -7.97 -0.13 3.42
CA LYS A 68 -8.30 -1.35 4.18
C LYS A 68 -7.08 -1.88 4.94
N ALA A 69 -5.90 -1.87 4.32
CA ALA A 69 -4.67 -2.31 4.96
C ALA A 69 -4.31 -1.44 6.16
N ALA A 70 -4.52 -0.12 6.08
CA ALA A 70 -4.28 0.81 7.19
C ALA A 70 -5.05 0.46 8.47
N VAL A 71 -6.22 -0.19 8.36
CA VAL A 71 -7.02 -0.60 9.53
C VAL A 71 -6.97 -2.10 9.78
N THR A 72 -6.19 -2.85 8.99
CA THR A 72 -5.98 -4.28 9.18
C THR A 72 -4.84 -4.49 10.17
N THR A 73 -5.03 -5.42 11.08
CA THR A 73 -4.00 -5.85 12.02
C THR A 73 -3.39 -7.15 11.51
N PHE A 74 -2.15 -7.10 11.04
CA PHE A 74 -1.38 -8.27 10.65
C PHE A 74 -0.53 -8.74 11.84
N GLU A 75 -0.60 -10.04 12.17
CA GLU A 75 -0.04 -10.57 13.42
C GLU A 75 1.46 -10.28 13.56
N TYR A 76 2.26 -10.52 12.51
CA TYR A 76 3.71 -10.28 12.53
C TYR A 76 4.07 -8.80 12.80
N LEU A 77 3.22 -7.85 12.37
CA LEU A 77 3.43 -6.42 12.65
C LEU A 77 3.17 -6.08 14.13
N ILE A 78 2.32 -6.83 14.82
CA ILE A 78 2.17 -6.71 16.28
C ILE A 78 3.39 -7.32 16.96
N GLU A 79 3.75 -8.54 16.58
CA GLU A 79 4.86 -9.29 17.19
C GLU A 79 6.17 -8.49 17.13
N TRP A 80 6.37 -7.71 16.08
CA TRP A 80 7.57 -6.91 15.87
C TRP A 80 7.40 -5.41 16.17
N ASP A 81 6.28 -5.01 16.78
CA ASP A 81 5.99 -3.63 17.17
C ASP A 81 6.06 -2.62 16.00
N ASN A 82 5.69 -3.08 14.79
CA ASN A 82 5.74 -2.31 13.54
C ASN A 82 4.35 -1.87 13.04
N LEU A 83 3.26 -2.27 13.70
CA LEU A 83 1.90 -1.98 13.26
C LEU A 83 1.67 -0.47 13.02
N GLN A 84 2.07 0.36 13.99
CA GLN A 84 1.89 1.81 13.90
C GLN A 84 2.71 2.42 12.76
N ALA A 85 3.96 1.96 12.58
CA ALA A 85 4.81 2.42 11.48
C ALA A 85 4.20 2.08 10.11
N PHE A 86 3.65 0.87 9.96
CA PHE A 86 2.94 0.45 8.76
C PHE A 86 1.67 1.28 8.51
N GLN A 87 0.84 1.51 9.54
CA GLN A 87 -0.37 2.34 9.43
C GLN A 87 -0.05 3.76 8.96
N ARG A 88 1.02 4.36 9.50
CA ARG A 88 1.52 5.67 9.04
C ARG A 88 2.00 5.62 7.59
N LYS A 89 2.71 4.57 7.17
CA LYS A 89 3.10 4.36 5.76
C LYS A 89 1.88 4.28 4.83
N CYS A 90 0.79 3.64 5.24
CA CYS A 90 -0.47 3.65 4.48
C CYS A 90 -1.03 5.06 4.29
N ALA A 91 -1.05 5.90 5.34
CA ALA A 91 -1.50 7.29 5.22
C ALA A 91 -0.64 8.09 4.23
N TYR A 92 0.69 7.96 4.28
CA TYR A 92 1.58 8.59 3.31
C TYR A 92 1.37 8.08 1.88
N ALA A 93 1.11 6.78 1.69
CA ALA A 93 0.79 6.23 0.37
C ALA A 93 -0.50 6.84 -0.19
N LEU A 94 -1.54 7.01 0.64
CA LEU A 94 -2.77 7.70 0.25
C LEU A 94 -2.53 9.18 -0.10
N ALA A 95 -1.67 9.87 0.64
CA ALA A 95 -1.24 11.24 0.33
C ALA A 95 -0.53 11.31 -1.04
N ARG A 96 0.31 10.31 -1.35
CA ARG A 96 1.02 10.20 -2.62
C ARG A 96 0.14 9.89 -3.83
N ILE A 97 -0.90 9.07 -3.66
CA ILE A 97 -1.89 8.84 -4.73
C ILE A 97 -2.57 10.15 -5.14
N GLY A 98 -2.86 11.03 -4.19
CA GLY A 98 -3.31 12.39 -4.48
C GLY A 98 -4.67 12.49 -5.20
N SER A 99 -5.49 11.43 -5.20
CA SER A 99 -6.82 11.42 -5.80
C SER A 99 -7.89 11.86 -4.79
N LEU A 100 -9.10 12.19 -5.27
CA LEU A 100 -10.21 12.55 -4.37
C LEU A 100 -10.62 11.36 -3.48
N GLU A 101 -10.53 10.14 -4.00
CA GLU A 101 -10.77 8.92 -3.26
C GLU A 101 -9.71 8.72 -2.18
N SER A 102 -8.43 9.00 -2.47
CA SER A 102 -7.35 8.88 -1.49
C SER A 102 -7.46 9.93 -0.38
N ARG A 103 -7.93 11.14 -0.72
CA ARG A 103 -8.32 12.14 0.28
C ARG A 103 -9.46 11.67 1.16
N ALA A 104 -10.51 11.11 0.57
CA ALA A 104 -11.66 10.61 1.33
C ALA A 104 -11.26 9.48 2.29
N ALA A 105 -10.33 8.61 1.88
CA ALA A 105 -9.75 7.60 2.75
C ALA A 105 -8.97 8.22 3.93
N LEU A 106 -8.14 9.24 3.68
CA LEU A 106 -7.45 9.97 4.75
C LEU A 106 -8.41 10.68 5.71
N GLU A 107 -9.48 11.29 5.20
CA GLU A 107 -10.54 11.90 6.02
C GLU A 107 -11.28 10.88 6.89
N ALA A 108 -11.44 9.64 6.41
CA ALA A 108 -11.99 8.54 7.18
C ALA A 108 -11.02 8.10 8.29
N LEU A 109 -9.73 7.96 7.98
CA LEU A 109 -8.69 7.67 8.98
C LEU A 109 -8.62 8.77 10.06
N ALA A 110 -8.65 10.05 9.66
CA ALA A 110 -8.60 11.18 10.58
C ALA A 110 -9.75 11.21 11.61
N LYS A 111 -10.88 10.56 11.28
CA LYS A 111 -12.08 10.43 12.12
C LYS A 111 -12.18 9.08 12.83
N HIS A 112 -11.18 8.21 12.68
CA HIS A 112 -11.18 6.88 13.28
C HIS A 112 -11.12 6.95 14.81
N ALA A 113 -11.70 5.97 15.50
CA ALA A 113 -11.76 5.93 16.96
C ALA A 113 -10.41 5.60 17.60
N ASP A 114 -9.57 4.85 16.88
CA ASP A 114 -8.18 4.62 17.26
C ASP A 114 -7.37 5.93 17.12
N PRO A 115 -6.68 6.38 18.18
CA PRO A 115 -5.96 7.65 18.18
C PRO A 115 -4.77 7.68 17.21
N HIS A 116 -4.06 6.56 17.02
CA HIS A 116 -2.93 6.49 16.09
C HIS A 116 -3.42 6.61 14.65
N LEU A 117 -4.49 5.89 14.30
CA LEU A 117 -5.11 6.03 12.97
C LEU A 117 -5.66 7.44 12.72
N SER A 118 -6.27 8.07 13.73
CA SER A 118 -6.72 9.46 13.66
C SER A 118 -5.57 10.44 13.42
N GLU A 119 -4.45 10.25 14.11
CA GLU A 119 -3.24 11.05 13.95
C GLU A 119 -2.65 10.90 12.54
N TYR A 120 -2.43 9.67 12.08
CA TYR A 120 -1.84 9.43 10.77
C TYR A 120 -2.75 9.87 9.62
N GLY A 121 -4.07 9.75 9.80
CA GLY A 121 -5.02 10.32 8.84
C GLY A 121 -4.89 11.84 8.71
N LYS A 122 -4.72 12.56 9.82
CA LYS A 122 -4.51 14.03 9.82
C LYS A 122 -3.17 14.39 9.20
N GLU A 123 -2.10 13.70 9.59
CA GLU A 123 -0.76 13.89 9.03
C GLU A 123 -0.77 13.67 7.50
N GLY A 124 -1.41 12.61 7.03
CA GLY A 124 -1.57 12.35 5.60
C GLY A 124 -2.34 13.47 4.88
N LEU A 125 -3.38 14.04 5.51
CA LEU A 125 -4.12 15.20 4.95
C LEU A 125 -3.26 16.46 4.86
N GLU A 126 -2.38 16.72 5.84
CA GLU A 126 -1.47 17.86 5.81
C GLU A 126 -0.51 17.81 4.62
N HIS A 127 -0.14 16.61 4.20
CA HIS A 127 0.70 16.38 3.03
C HIS A 127 -0.10 16.22 1.73
N TRP A 128 -1.42 16.00 1.77
CA TRP A 128 -2.20 15.68 0.58
C TRP A 128 -2.47 16.94 -0.29
N PRO A 129 -2.28 16.86 -1.62
CA PRO A 129 -1.66 15.76 -2.36
C PRO A 129 -0.12 15.86 -2.35
N LEU A 130 0.57 14.73 -2.16
CA LEU A 130 2.04 14.61 -2.22
C LEU A 130 2.48 13.67 -3.35
N PRO A 131 2.10 13.92 -4.62
CA PRO A 131 2.42 12.98 -5.69
C PRO A 131 3.92 12.78 -5.81
N TYR A 132 4.36 11.53 -5.89
CA TYR A 132 5.77 11.23 -6.12
C TYR A 132 6.19 11.75 -7.49
N ARG A 133 7.29 12.51 -7.52
CA ARG A 133 7.94 12.99 -8.75
C ARG A 133 9.37 12.48 -8.75
N GLU A 134 9.72 11.79 -9.84
CA GLU A 134 11.05 11.24 -10.03
C GLU A 134 12.09 12.37 -9.98
N GLY A 135 13.03 12.29 -9.02
CA GLY A 135 14.08 13.29 -8.80
C GLY A 135 13.84 14.30 -7.66
N GLU A 136 12.70 14.29 -6.96
CA GLU A 136 12.44 15.19 -5.82
C GLU A 136 13.04 14.70 -4.48
N TYR A 137 13.72 13.54 -4.45
CA TYR A 137 14.39 12.98 -3.28
C TYR A 137 15.70 12.24 -3.63
N ALA A 138 16.58 12.88 -4.40
CA ALA A 138 17.96 12.42 -4.60
C ALA A 138 18.92 13.06 -3.58
#